data_AF-A0A936WNU1-F1
#
_entry.id   AF-A0A936WNU1-F1
#
_cell.length_a   1.000
_cell.length_b   1.000
_cell.length_c   1.000
_cell.angle_alpha   90.00
_cell.angle_beta   90.00
_cell.angle_gamma   90.00
#
_symmetry.space_group_name_H-M   'P 1'
#
loop_
_entity.id
_entity.type
_entity.pdbx_description
1 polymer ?
#
loop_
_entity_poly.entity_id
_entity_poly.type
_entity_poly.pdbx_seq_one_letter_code
_entity_poly.pdbx_strand_id
1 'polypeptide(L)'
;MAQPVQKTGRSRVEGRPSSGQVGTITAQQKARVVQKACEKPTGGYTNWSQERIASEVGISQSAVHLILKHADLKPHKTEYWCGKSPDPEFESKMLTIIGLYMDPPANAIVLSVDEKTQIQALDRTQPILPLRAGTPKRMTATYKRNGTVALMAALAVHTGMITATPVKANNATTFLTFLKKLDRTFRNNHLHIITDNLAVHKSRR
;
A
#
# COMPACT_ATOMS: atom_id res chain seq x y z
N MET A 1 57.26 -7.83 58.04
CA MET A 1 55.93 -8.41 57.76
C MET A 1 55.33 -7.56 56.64
N ALA A 2 54.91 -8.00 55.46
CA ALA A 2 54.73 -9.31 54.84
C ALA A 2 55.12 -9.23 53.34
N GLN A 3 55.38 -10.39 52.73
CA GLN A 3 56.01 -10.60 51.41
C GLN A 3 55.11 -10.26 50.19
N PRO A 4 55.69 -10.05 48.99
CA PRO A 4 54.94 -9.86 47.75
C PRO A 4 54.44 -11.19 47.19
N VAL A 5 53.16 -11.26 46.82
CA VAL A 5 52.56 -12.45 46.20
C VAL A 5 52.85 -12.47 44.70
N GLN A 6 53.68 -13.42 44.27
CA GLN A 6 53.86 -13.81 42.88
C GLN A 6 52.55 -14.39 42.32
N LYS A 7 52.03 -13.84 41.22
CA LYS A 7 50.98 -14.48 40.43
C LYS A 7 51.64 -15.35 39.36
N THR A 8 51.69 -16.63 39.66
CA THR A 8 52.07 -17.73 38.76
C THR A 8 51.17 -17.76 37.53
N GLY A 9 51.78 -17.90 36.35
CA GLY A 9 51.09 -17.97 35.08
C GLY A 9 50.14 -19.16 34.99
N ARG A 10 48.97 -18.92 34.38
CA ARG A 10 48.21 -19.94 33.68
C ARG A 10 48.16 -19.51 32.22
N SER A 11 48.84 -20.27 31.37
CA SER A 11 48.78 -20.13 29.93
C SER A 11 47.32 -20.22 29.48
N ARG A 12 46.91 -19.26 28.66
CA ARG A 12 45.64 -19.30 27.95
C ARG A 12 45.70 -20.51 27.03
N VAL A 13 44.86 -21.52 27.27
CA VAL A 13 44.65 -22.59 26.31
C VAL A 13 43.98 -21.94 25.10
N GLU A 14 44.77 -21.70 24.05
CA GLU A 14 44.25 -21.32 22.75
C GLU A 14 43.38 -22.48 22.25
N GLY A 15 42.06 -22.25 22.24
CA GLY A 15 41.13 -23.17 21.64
C GLY A 15 41.51 -23.36 20.18
N ARG A 16 41.85 -24.60 19.80
CA ARG A 16 42.07 -24.97 18.41
C ARG A 16 40.82 -24.55 17.59
N PRO A 17 40.98 -23.94 16.41
CA PRO A 17 39.84 -23.65 15.56
C PRO A 17 39.16 -24.98 15.20
N SER A 18 37.85 -25.05 15.43
CA SER A 18 37.05 -26.22 15.05
C SER A 18 37.14 -26.43 13.54
N SER A 19 37.49 -27.64 13.13
CA SER A 19 37.51 -28.12 11.75
C SER A 19 36.08 -28.18 11.20
N GLY A 20 35.65 -27.07 10.63
CA GLY A 20 34.41 -26.96 9.89
C GLY A 20 34.49 -25.66 9.12
N GLN A 21 35.02 -25.72 7.90
CA GLN A 21 35.10 -24.57 7.01
C GLN A 21 33.66 -24.14 6.72
N VAL A 22 33.13 -23.19 7.49
CA VAL A 22 31.88 -22.51 7.16
C VAL A 22 32.17 -21.81 5.84
N GLY A 23 31.60 -22.32 4.75
CA GLY A 23 31.76 -21.75 3.41
C GLY A 23 31.50 -20.25 3.50
N THR A 24 32.56 -19.46 3.42
CA THR A 24 32.46 -18.02 3.56
C THR A 24 31.77 -17.51 2.31
N ILE A 25 30.56 -16.98 2.45
CA ILE A 25 29.79 -16.43 1.33
C ILE A 25 30.67 -15.40 0.62
N THR A 26 31.00 -15.68 -0.63
CA THR A 26 31.95 -14.84 -1.38
C THR A 26 31.34 -13.49 -1.72
N ALA A 27 32.18 -12.48 -1.95
CA ALA A 27 31.72 -11.18 -2.42
C ALA A 27 30.91 -11.30 -3.73
N GLN A 28 31.30 -12.23 -4.61
CA GLN A 28 30.58 -12.54 -5.84
C GLN A 28 29.17 -13.10 -5.57
N GLN A 29 29.02 -14.01 -4.61
CA GLN A 29 27.71 -14.52 -4.21
C GLN A 29 26.82 -13.40 -3.64
N LYS A 30 27.37 -12.51 -2.81
CA LYS A 30 26.63 -11.34 -2.30
C LYS A 30 26.18 -10.41 -3.44
N ALA A 31 27.05 -10.11 -4.40
CA ALA A 31 26.72 -9.30 -5.56
C ALA A 31 25.63 -9.94 -6.42
N ARG A 32 25.69 -11.26 -6.65
CA ARG A 32 24.65 -11.99 -7.39
C ARG A 32 23.30 -11.96 -6.69
N VAL A 33 23.27 -12.05 -5.35
CA VAL A 33 22.02 -11.90 -4.56
C VAL A 33 21.40 -10.52 -4.79
N VAL A 34 22.21 -9.46 -4.69
CA VAL A 34 21.76 -8.08 -4.90
C VAL A 34 21.28 -7.86 -6.33
N GLN A 35 22.04 -8.31 -7.33
CA GLN A 35 21.65 -8.22 -8.74
C GLN A 35 20.30 -8.88 -8.98
N LYS A 36 20.14 -10.14 -8.55
CA LYS A 36 18.89 -10.88 -8.73
C LYS A 36 17.73 -10.18 -8.04
N ALA A 37 17.92 -9.71 -6.82
CA ALA A 37 16.91 -8.95 -6.08
C ALA A 37 16.42 -7.68 -6.81
N CYS A 38 17.25 -7.08 -7.67
CA CYS A 38 16.93 -5.89 -8.46
C CYS A 38 16.42 -6.18 -9.88
N GLU A 39 16.41 -7.43 -10.31
CA GLU A 39 15.99 -7.84 -11.65
C GLU A 39 14.66 -8.60 -11.62
N LYS A 40 13.98 -8.64 -12.77
CA LYS A 40 12.79 -9.47 -12.91
C LYS A 40 13.18 -10.95 -12.98
N PRO A 41 12.55 -11.84 -12.18
CA PRO A 41 12.78 -13.27 -12.31
C PRO A 41 12.33 -13.80 -13.68
N THR A 42 13.06 -14.78 -14.20
CA THR A 42 12.66 -15.56 -15.38
C THR A 42 11.54 -16.53 -15.02
N GLY A 43 10.79 -17.03 -16.01
CA GLY A 43 9.75 -18.04 -15.77
C GLY A 43 8.38 -17.50 -15.33
N GLY A 44 8.07 -16.24 -15.65
CA GLY A 44 6.72 -15.66 -15.47
C GLY A 44 6.39 -15.20 -14.04
N TYR A 45 7.35 -15.24 -13.12
CA TYR A 45 7.15 -14.71 -11.78
C TYR A 45 7.14 -13.18 -11.75
N THR A 46 6.36 -12.62 -10.83
CA THR A 46 6.30 -11.16 -10.63
C THR A 46 7.54 -10.67 -9.87
N ASN A 47 7.95 -11.38 -8.81
CA ASN A 47 9.05 -11.01 -7.92
C ASN A 47 9.91 -12.24 -7.53
N TRP A 48 11.15 -11.99 -7.11
CA TRP A 48 12.02 -13.01 -6.53
C TRP A 48 11.60 -13.38 -5.11
N SER A 49 11.59 -14.69 -4.80
CA SER A 49 11.61 -15.17 -3.41
C SER A 49 13.06 -15.37 -2.96
N GLN A 50 13.31 -15.26 -1.66
CA GLN A 50 14.64 -15.50 -1.08
C GLN A 50 15.12 -16.93 -1.35
N GLU A 51 14.19 -17.90 -1.37
CA GLU A 51 14.46 -19.29 -1.71
C GLU A 51 14.89 -19.47 -3.18
N ARG A 52 14.25 -18.79 -4.13
CA ARG A 52 14.66 -18.85 -5.54
C ARG A 52 16.03 -18.22 -5.77
N ILE A 53 16.30 -17.08 -5.14
CA ILE A 53 17.64 -16.46 -5.18
C ILE A 53 18.68 -17.42 -4.57
N ALA A 54 18.35 -18.07 -3.45
CA ALA A 54 19.21 -19.04 -2.79
C ALA A 54 19.57 -20.22 -3.72
N SER A 55 18.58 -20.81 -4.39
CA SER A 55 18.77 -21.90 -5.36
C SER A 55 19.63 -21.49 -6.55
N GLU A 56 19.49 -20.27 -7.07
CA GLU A 56 20.30 -19.82 -8.21
C GLU A 56 21.75 -19.43 -7.84
N VAL A 57 21.94 -18.91 -6.63
CA VAL A 57 23.26 -18.47 -6.15
C VAL A 57 24.04 -19.60 -5.47
N GLY A 58 23.35 -20.65 -5.01
CA GLY A 58 23.93 -21.79 -4.30
C GLY A 58 24.27 -21.49 -2.85
N ILE A 59 23.42 -20.73 -2.15
CA ILE A 59 23.59 -20.40 -0.72
C ILE A 59 22.29 -20.65 0.04
N SER A 60 22.32 -20.62 1.38
CA SER A 60 21.11 -20.78 2.18
C SER A 60 20.15 -19.59 2.03
N GLN A 61 18.85 -19.85 2.17
CA GLN A 61 17.83 -18.80 2.21
C GLN A 61 18.09 -17.80 3.35
N SER A 62 18.60 -18.25 4.50
CA SER A 62 18.95 -17.37 5.62
C SER A 62 20.13 -16.44 5.28
N ALA A 63 21.11 -16.92 4.51
CA ALA A 63 22.19 -16.09 3.99
C ALA A 63 21.67 -15.00 3.04
N VAL A 64 20.76 -15.36 2.11
CA VAL A 64 20.08 -14.40 1.25
C VAL A 64 19.33 -13.35 2.08
N HIS A 65 18.58 -13.77 3.09
CA HIS A 65 17.85 -12.86 3.98
C HIS A 65 18.78 -11.82 4.62
N LEU A 66 19.91 -12.26 5.18
CA LEU A 66 20.88 -11.36 5.80
C LEU A 66 21.48 -10.38 4.79
N ILE A 67 21.86 -10.85 3.61
CA ILE A 67 22.41 -9.99 2.55
C ILE A 67 21.41 -8.91 2.15
N LEU A 68 20.16 -9.29 1.89
CA LEU A 68 19.11 -8.34 1.52
C LEU A 68 18.79 -7.36 2.65
N LYS A 69 18.77 -7.84 3.91
CA LYS A 69 18.56 -6.99 5.08
C LYS A 69 19.68 -5.96 5.25
N HIS A 70 20.93 -6.37 5.07
CA HIS A 70 22.09 -5.47 5.15
C HIS A 70 22.12 -4.44 4.01
N ALA A 71 21.62 -4.80 2.82
CA ALA A 71 21.50 -3.90 1.68
C ALA A 71 20.19 -3.07 1.67
N ASP A 72 19.33 -3.24 2.68
CA ASP A 72 17.96 -2.70 2.75
C ASP A 72 17.09 -2.99 1.51
N LEU A 73 17.32 -4.13 0.84
CA LEU A 73 16.58 -4.54 -0.34
C LEU A 73 15.37 -5.40 0.03
N LYS A 74 14.21 -5.07 -0.53
CA LYS A 74 12.93 -5.75 -0.27
C LYS A 74 12.23 -6.11 -1.59
N PRO A 75 12.68 -7.14 -2.33
CA PRO A 75 12.16 -7.49 -3.67
C PRO A 75 10.67 -7.85 -3.71
N HIS A 76 10.07 -8.16 -2.56
CA HIS A 76 8.65 -8.44 -2.42
C HIS A 76 7.80 -7.18 -2.22
N LYS A 77 8.43 -6.03 -1.97
CA LYS A 77 7.74 -4.75 -1.82
C LYS A 77 7.65 -4.07 -3.19
N THR A 78 6.45 -3.61 -3.50
CA THR A 78 6.19 -2.71 -4.60
C THR A 78 5.61 -1.44 -4.01
N GLU A 79 6.17 -0.31 -4.40
CA GLU A 79 5.65 1.00 -4.04
C GLU A 79 5.07 1.65 -5.29
N TYR A 80 3.82 2.06 -5.21
CA TYR A 80 3.21 2.90 -6.23
C TYR A 80 3.57 4.33 -5.89
N TRP A 81 4.28 5.00 -6.80
CA TRP A 81 4.58 6.42 -6.66
C TRP A 81 3.79 7.18 -7.72
N CYS A 82 3.12 8.25 -7.28
CA CYS A 82 2.54 9.21 -8.21
C CYS A 82 3.69 10.03 -8.79
N GLY A 83 3.91 9.87 -10.10
CA GLY A 83 4.93 10.57 -10.87
C GLY A 83 4.95 12.09 -10.66
N LYS A 84 5.97 12.75 -11.20
CA LYS A 84 5.93 14.21 -11.35
C LYS A 84 4.77 14.57 -12.30
N SER A 85 3.88 15.47 -11.86
CA SER A 85 2.83 16.00 -12.74
C SER A 85 3.46 16.79 -13.90
N PRO A 86 2.97 16.62 -15.14
CA PRO A 86 3.40 17.45 -16.27
C PRO A 86 2.77 18.86 -16.26
N ASP A 87 1.81 19.14 -15.37
CA ASP A 87 1.16 20.44 -15.24
C ASP A 87 2.13 21.47 -14.64
N PRO A 88 2.51 22.55 -15.36
CA PRO A 88 3.40 23.58 -14.85
C PRO A 88 2.87 24.29 -13.59
N GLU A 89 1.54 24.30 -13.39
CA GLU A 89 0.88 24.94 -12.25
C GLU A 89 0.53 23.95 -11.13
N PHE A 90 1.03 22.71 -11.21
CA PHE A 90 0.65 21.63 -10.29
C PHE A 90 0.80 22.04 -8.81
N GLU A 91 1.95 22.61 -8.44
CA GLU A 91 2.24 22.98 -7.05
C GLU A 91 1.28 24.05 -6.55
N SER A 92 1.03 25.10 -7.33
CA SER A 92 0.08 26.16 -6.98
C SER A 92 -1.35 25.64 -6.83
N LYS A 93 -1.80 24.76 -7.75
CA LYS A 93 -3.11 24.10 -7.67
C LYS A 93 -3.22 23.20 -6.44
N MET A 94 -2.18 22.42 -6.16
CA MET A 94 -2.09 21.56 -5.00
C MET A 94 -2.20 22.37 -3.69
N LEU A 95 -1.40 23.44 -3.56
CA LEU A 95 -1.44 24.33 -2.40
C LEU A 95 -2.81 24.97 -2.21
N THR A 96 -3.49 25.34 -3.31
CA THR A 96 -4.86 25.88 -3.26
C THR A 96 -5.84 24.86 -2.67
N ILE A 97 -5.78 23.60 -3.13
CA ILE A 97 -6.65 22.53 -2.61
C ILE A 97 -6.34 22.22 -1.14
N ILE A 98 -5.05 22.11 -0.78
CA ILE A 98 -4.62 21.90 0.60
C ILE A 98 -5.11 23.06 1.49
N GLY A 99 -5.01 24.30 1.02
CA GLY A 99 -5.53 25.47 1.72
C GLY A 99 -7.02 25.33 2.06
N LEU A 100 -7.84 24.92 1.09
CA LEU A 100 -9.27 24.67 1.31
C LEU A 100 -9.54 23.57 2.36
N TYR A 101 -8.68 22.54 2.42
CA TYR A 101 -8.82 21.45 3.40
C TYR A 101 -8.32 21.83 4.80
N MET A 102 -7.45 22.82 4.93
CA MET A 102 -6.92 23.26 6.22
C MET A 102 -7.72 24.41 6.82
N ASP A 103 -8.09 25.39 5.99
CA ASP A 103 -8.77 26.61 6.40
C ASP A 103 -9.77 27.04 5.31
N PRO A 104 -11.02 26.54 5.35
CA PRO A 104 -12.01 26.87 4.35
C PRO A 104 -12.49 28.33 4.51
N PRO A 105 -12.84 29.02 3.41
CA PRO A 105 -13.43 30.35 3.50
C PRO A 105 -14.70 30.39 4.38
N ALA A 106 -15.01 31.58 4.91
CA ALA A 106 -16.24 31.77 5.68
C ALA A 106 -17.48 31.39 4.84
N ASN A 107 -18.41 30.67 5.47
CA ASN A 107 -19.64 30.16 4.84
C ASN A 107 -19.40 29.21 3.64
N ALA A 108 -18.21 28.61 3.52
CA ALA A 108 -17.92 27.60 2.50
C ALA A 108 -18.06 26.17 3.02
N ILE A 109 -18.47 25.26 2.14
CA ILE A 109 -18.39 23.81 2.35
C ILE A 109 -17.46 23.23 1.30
N VAL A 110 -16.43 22.54 1.75
CA VAL A 110 -15.48 21.83 0.87
C VAL A 110 -15.90 20.38 0.75
N LEU A 111 -16.19 19.96 -0.47
CA LEU A 111 -16.67 18.62 -0.81
C LEU A 111 -15.62 17.90 -1.65
N SER A 112 -15.15 16.75 -1.18
CA SER A 112 -14.38 15.81 -2.01
C SER A 112 -15.36 14.84 -2.65
N VAL A 113 -15.43 14.81 -3.98
CA VAL A 113 -16.36 13.99 -4.76
C VAL A 113 -15.61 12.92 -5.53
N ASP A 114 -16.10 11.69 -5.47
CA ASP A 114 -15.53 10.55 -6.19
C ASP A 114 -16.60 9.54 -6.60
N GLU A 115 -16.29 8.77 -7.64
CA GLU A 115 -17.08 7.62 -8.08
C GLU A 115 -16.40 6.30 -7.77
N LYS A 116 -17.05 5.53 -6.90
CA LYS A 116 -16.71 4.11 -6.77
C LYS A 116 -17.51 3.30 -7.79
N THR A 117 -16.91 3.06 -8.95
CA THR A 117 -17.49 2.16 -9.96
C THR A 117 -17.24 0.68 -9.63
N GLN A 118 -18.02 -0.18 -10.28
CA GLN A 118 -17.87 -1.65 -10.25
C GLN A 118 -17.89 -2.27 -8.84
N ILE A 119 -18.67 -1.71 -7.92
CA ILE A 119 -18.92 -2.33 -6.61
C ILE A 119 -19.69 -3.63 -6.87
N GLN A 120 -19.06 -4.78 -6.62
CA GLN A 120 -19.70 -6.06 -6.85
C GLN A 120 -20.76 -6.33 -5.77
N ALA A 121 -22.00 -6.58 -6.19
CA ALA A 121 -23.06 -7.00 -5.29
C ALA A 121 -22.93 -8.52 -5.05
N LEU A 122 -22.04 -8.87 -4.12
CA LEU A 122 -21.75 -10.26 -3.76
C LEU A 122 -22.58 -10.69 -2.56
N ASP A 123 -23.18 -11.87 -2.68
CA ASP A 123 -23.82 -12.54 -1.55
C ASP A 123 -23.17 -13.91 -1.30
N ARG A 124 -23.20 -14.39 -0.06
CA ARG A 124 -22.65 -15.70 0.30
C ARG A 124 -23.69 -16.77 0.03
N THR A 125 -23.25 -17.90 -0.51
CA THR A 125 -24.15 -19.03 -0.80
C THR A 125 -24.66 -19.72 0.46
N GLN A 126 -24.00 -19.53 1.59
CA GLN A 126 -24.40 -20.06 2.89
C GLN A 126 -24.14 -19.02 3.99
N PRO A 127 -24.86 -19.11 5.13
CA PRO A 127 -24.61 -18.26 6.28
C PRO A 127 -23.17 -18.37 6.78
N ILE A 128 -22.65 -17.25 7.26
CA ILE A 128 -21.33 -17.18 7.87
C ILE A 128 -21.38 -17.93 9.21
N LEU A 129 -20.47 -18.88 9.41
CA LEU A 129 -20.32 -19.54 10.70
C LEU A 129 -19.48 -18.66 11.63
N PRO A 130 -20.00 -18.28 12.81
CA PRO A 130 -19.29 -17.38 13.72
C PRO A 130 -18.02 -18.03 14.27
N LEU A 131 -17.12 -17.17 14.74
CA LEU A 131 -15.91 -17.59 15.46
C LEU A 131 -16.30 -18.36 16.73
N ARG A 132 -15.60 -19.46 17.02
CA ARG A 132 -15.68 -20.20 18.28
C ARG A 132 -14.27 -20.52 18.79
N ALA A 133 -14.12 -20.83 20.08
CA ALA A 133 -12.83 -21.26 20.62
C ALA A 133 -12.29 -22.46 19.81
N GLY A 134 -11.04 -22.37 19.35
CA GLY A 134 -10.40 -23.39 18.51
C GLY A 134 -10.91 -23.48 17.07
N THR A 135 -11.89 -22.67 16.66
CA THR A 135 -12.44 -22.70 15.30
C THR A 135 -12.56 -21.30 14.70
N PRO A 136 -11.77 -20.96 13.66
CA PRO A 136 -11.87 -19.65 13.01
C PRO A 136 -13.25 -19.48 12.36
N LYS A 137 -13.67 -18.22 12.20
CA LYS A 137 -14.85 -17.85 11.39
C LYS A 137 -14.75 -18.51 10.01
N ARG A 138 -15.82 -19.19 9.57
CA ARG A 138 -15.85 -19.84 8.26
C ARG A 138 -16.82 -19.12 7.33
N MET A 139 -16.36 -18.88 6.11
CA MET A 139 -17.13 -18.27 5.03
C MET A 139 -17.01 -19.19 3.82
N THR A 140 -18.11 -19.39 3.08
CA THR A 140 -18.04 -20.16 1.84
C THR A 140 -17.21 -19.42 0.79
N ALA A 141 -16.36 -20.17 0.10
CA ALA A 141 -15.60 -19.66 -1.04
C ALA A 141 -16.50 -19.31 -2.23
N THR A 142 -17.62 -20.02 -2.36
CA THR A 142 -18.65 -19.77 -3.38
C THR A 142 -19.49 -18.55 -3.02
N TYR A 143 -19.77 -17.70 -4.00
CA TYR A 143 -20.61 -16.52 -3.87
C TYR A 143 -21.62 -16.43 -5.02
N LYS A 144 -22.75 -15.78 -4.77
CA LYS A 144 -23.72 -15.41 -5.81
C LYS A 144 -23.42 -13.98 -6.27
N ARG A 145 -23.28 -13.80 -7.58
CA ARG A 145 -23.04 -12.50 -8.21
C ARG A 145 -24.37 -11.88 -8.63
N ASN A 146 -24.77 -10.79 -7.99
CA ASN A 146 -26.01 -10.06 -8.32
C ASN A 146 -25.76 -8.85 -9.22
N GLY A 147 -24.63 -8.82 -9.92
CA GLY A 147 -24.20 -7.71 -10.78
C GLY A 147 -23.26 -6.73 -10.07
N THR A 148 -23.19 -5.51 -10.60
CA THR A 148 -22.37 -4.42 -10.10
C THR A 148 -23.21 -3.16 -9.89
N VAL A 149 -22.81 -2.36 -8.91
CA VAL A 149 -23.38 -1.03 -8.62
C VAL A 149 -22.26 -0.01 -8.73
N ALA A 150 -22.58 1.20 -9.19
CA ALA A 150 -21.70 2.36 -9.06
C ALA A 150 -22.25 3.29 -7.97
N LEU A 151 -21.35 3.89 -7.22
CA LEU A 151 -21.68 4.85 -6.18
C LEU A 151 -21.02 6.18 -6.50
N MET A 152 -21.83 7.24 -6.48
CA MET A 152 -21.36 8.63 -6.50
C MET A 152 -21.44 9.14 -5.06
N ALA A 153 -20.33 9.67 -4.53
CA ALA A 153 -20.27 10.12 -3.15
C ALA A 153 -19.54 11.47 -3.03
N ALA A 154 -20.01 12.28 -2.09
CA ALA A 154 -19.40 13.53 -1.67
C ALA A 154 -19.14 13.48 -0.17
N LEU A 155 -17.89 13.71 0.23
CA LEU A 155 -17.48 13.89 1.61
C LEU A 155 -17.32 15.39 1.89
N ALA A 156 -18.09 15.92 2.84
CA ALA A 156 -17.82 17.22 3.43
C ALA A 156 -16.60 17.10 4.35
N VAL A 157 -15.46 17.60 3.87
CA VAL A 157 -14.12 17.31 4.43
C VAL A 157 -14.02 17.69 5.91
N HIS A 158 -14.60 18.84 6.27
CA HIS A 158 -14.49 19.41 7.61
C HIS A 158 -15.46 18.82 8.63
N THR A 159 -16.58 18.24 8.18
CA THR A 159 -17.64 17.71 9.07
C THR A 159 -17.70 16.19 9.08
N GLY A 160 -17.10 15.53 8.10
CA GLY A 160 -17.21 14.09 7.89
C GLY A 160 -18.55 13.65 7.30
N MET A 161 -19.47 14.58 6.98
CA MET A 161 -20.78 14.24 6.44
C MET A 161 -20.63 13.68 5.02
N ILE A 162 -21.24 12.51 4.76
CA ILE A 162 -21.22 11.87 3.45
C ILE A 162 -22.60 11.96 2.82
N THR A 163 -22.67 12.51 1.61
CA THR A 163 -23.83 12.40 0.72
C THR A 163 -23.50 11.41 -0.38
N ALA A 164 -24.25 10.31 -0.49
CA ALA A 164 -24.01 9.30 -1.50
C ALA A 164 -25.30 8.93 -2.27
N THR A 165 -25.13 8.50 -3.52
CA THR A 165 -26.23 8.06 -4.38
C THR A 165 -25.76 6.87 -5.23
N PRO A 166 -26.45 5.72 -5.20
CA PRO A 166 -26.19 4.65 -6.16
C PRO A 166 -26.62 5.10 -7.55
N VAL A 167 -25.78 4.83 -8.55
CA VAL A 167 -25.99 5.27 -9.94
C VAL A 167 -25.89 4.10 -10.90
N LYS A 168 -26.69 4.16 -11.98
CA LYS A 168 -26.71 3.11 -13.01
C LYS A 168 -25.58 3.25 -14.04
N ALA A 169 -25.04 4.46 -14.21
CA ALA A 169 -23.96 4.75 -15.14
C ALA A 169 -23.07 5.86 -14.58
N ASN A 170 -21.76 5.82 -14.85
CA ASN A 170 -20.86 6.93 -14.57
C ASN A 170 -20.71 7.80 -15.83
N ASN A 171 -21.56 8.81 -15.97
CA ASN A 171 -21.55 9.75 -17.09
C ASN A 171 -21.85 11.18 -16.63
N ALA A 172 -21.59 12.16 -17.50
CA ALA A 172 -21.74 13.58 -17.18
C ALA A 172 -23.16 13.95 -16.70
N THR A 173 -24.21 13.36 -17.28
CA THR A 173 -25.61 13.61 -16.86
C THR A 173 -25.86 13.15 -15.43
N THR A 174 -25.32 11.99 -15.07
CA THR A 174 -25.42 11.45 -13.71
C THR A 174 -24.65 12.32 -12.73
N PHE A 175 -23.43 12.73 -13.10
CA PHE A 175 -22.60 13.62 -12.30
C PHE A 175 -23.30 14.97 -12.05
N LEU A 176 -23.82 15.62 -13.09
CA LEU A 176 -24.58 16.87 -12.96
C LEU A 176 -25.82 16.71 -12.07
N THR A 177 -26.53 15.58 -12.18
CA THR A 177 -27.68 15.27 -11.31
C THR A 177 -27.26 15.19 -9.86
N PHE A 178 -26.09 14.60 -9.59
CA PHE A 178 -25.53 14.55 -8.25
C PHE A 178 -25.09 15.93 -7.74
N LEU A 179 -24.44 16.75 -8.57
CA LEU A 179 -24.10 18.13 -8.21
C LEU A 179 -25.35 18.95 -7.84
N LYS A 180 -26.44 18.82 -8.60
CA LYS A 180 -27.73 19.46 -8.28
C LYS A 180 -28.30 18.97 -6.94
N LYS A 181 -28.03 17.73 -6.55
CA LYS A 181 -28.42 17.22 -5.22
C LYS A 181 -27.57 17.85 -4.12
N LEU A 182 -26.26 18.01 -4.33
CA LEU A 182 -25.37 18.67 -3.37
C LEU A 182 -25.75 20.15 -3.18
N ASP A 183 -25.98 20.87 -4.28
CA ASP A 183 -26.46 22.26 -4.27
C ASP A 183 -27.75 22.41 -3.43
N ARG A 184 -28.71 21.48 -3.62
CA ARG A 184 -29.95 21.45 -2.82
C ARG A 184 -29.74 21.09 -1.35
N THR A 185 -28.67 20.37 -1.02
CA THR A 185 -28.36 19.93 0.35
C THR A 185 -27.68 21.06 1.12
N PHE A 186 -26.87 21.87 0.45
CA PHE A 186 -26.05 22.94 1.03
C PHE A 186 -26.41 24.33 0.46
N ARG A 187 -27.70 24.63 0.33
CA ARG A 187 -28.21 25.80 -0.43
C ARG A 187 -27.71 27.17 0.02
N ASN A 188 -27.25 27.29 1.27
CA ASN A 188 -26.86 28.58 1.86
C ASN A 188 -25.34 28.75 1.95
N ASN A 189 -24.57 27.82 1.38
CA ASN A 189 -23.12 27.78 1.48
C ASN A 189 -22.47 27.89 0.10
N HIS A 190 -21.25 28.43 0.08
CA HIS A 190 -20.42 28.37 -1.12
C HIS A 190 -19.77 26.99 -1.23
N LEU A 191 -20.09 26.25 -2.30
CA LEU A 191 -19.57 24.90 -2.51
C LEU A 191 -18.22 24.93 -3.23
N HIS A 192 -17.18 24.41 -2.58
CA HIS A 192 -15.91 24.09 -3.21
C HIS A 192 -15.87 22.59 -3.48
N ILE A 193 -16.03 22.20 -4.75
CA ILE A 193 -16.09 20.80 -5.16
C ILE A 193 -14.73 20.39 -5.71
N ILE A 194 -14.09 19.45 -5.03
CA ILE A 194 -12.81 18.86 -5.43
C ILE A 194 -13.09 17.48 -6.02
N THR A 195 -12.68 17.29 -7.27
CA THR A 195 -12.85 16.02 -8.01
C THR A 195 -11.53 15.63 -8.65
N ASP A 196 -11.44 14.39 -9.11
CA ASP A 196 -10.34 14.01 -9.99
C ASP A 196 -10.49 14.61 -11.40
N ASN A 197 -9.54 14.26 -12.27
CA ASN A 197 -9.45 14.78 -13.64
C ASN A 197 -10.24 13.95 -14.68
N LEU A 198 -11.17 13.10 -14.26
CA LEU A 198 -11.94 12.23 -15.14
C LEU A 198 -12.70 13.02 -16.20
N ALA A 199 -12.75 12.49 -17.43
CA ALA A 199 -13.35 13.17 -18.57
C ALA A 199 -14.83 13.54 -18.35
N VAL A 200 -15.56 12.75 -17.54
CA VAL A 200 -16.97 13.00 -17.24
C VAL A 200 -17.20 14.31 -16.48
N HIS A 201 -16.19 14.79 -15.74
CA HIS A 201 -16.24 16.07 -15.00
C HIS A 201 -16.06 17.29 -15.91
N LYS A 202 -15.55 17.09 -17.13
CA LYS A 202 -15.17 18.16 -18.07
C LYS A 202 -16.17 18.33 -19.22
N SER A 203 -17.33 17.66 -19.14
CA SER A 203 -18.38 17.80 -20.15
C SER A 203 -18.89 19.24 -20.19
N ARG A 204 -18.96 19.80 -21.41
CA ARG A 204 -19.57 21.12 -21.67
C ARG A 204 -21.08 21.06 -21.88
N ARG A 205 -21.64 19.84 -21.91
CA ARG A 205 -23.07 19.57 -22.09
C ARG A 205 -23.64 18.91 -20.85
#